data_AF-A0A2A2S594-F1
#
_entry.id   AF-A0A2A2S594-F1
#
_cell.length_a   1.000
_cell.length_b   1.000
_cell.length_c   1.000
_cell.angle_alpha   90.00
_cell.angle_beta   90.00
_cell.angle_gamma   90.00
#
_symmetry.space_group_name_H-M   'P 1'
#
loop_
_entity.id
_entity.type
_entity.pdbx_description
1 polymer ?
#
loop_
_entity_poly.entity_id
_entity_poly.type
_entity_poly.pdbx_seq_one_letter_code
_entity_poly.pdbx_strand_id
1 'polypeptide(L)'
;METSAKPSNNHIGRKIGRIREMRGIKQDTLATELGISQQAISRIEQSETIEDEVLEKIAKILGVTTEAIKNFTEEAVVNYFNNTFHGSNHGPFYHCTFNPLDKLLELVEENKKLYERLVQAEKEKNDLLTGK
;
A
#
# COMPACT_ATOMS: atom_id res chain seq x y z
N MET A 1 -2.39 -2.90 43.08
CA MET A 1 -1.42 -1.93 42.53
C MET A 1 -1.73 -1.75 41.07
N GLU A 2 -2.52 -0.73 40.74
CA GLU A 2 -2.76 -0.32 39.36
C GLU A 2 -1.55 0.48 38.88
N THR A 3 -0.88 0.02 37.83
CA THR A 3 0.07 0.84 37.07
C THR A 3 -0.36 0.83 35.61
N SER A 4 -1.42 1.60 35.31
CA SER A 4 -1.75 2.00 33.94
C SER A 4 -0.78 3.11 33.51
N ALA A 5 0.47 2.73 33.25
CA ALA A 5 1.42 3.60 32.58
C ALA A 5 1.16 3.49 31.07
N LYS A 6 0.37 4.41 30.54
CA LYS A 6 0.15 4.62 29.10
C LYS A 6 1.53 4.69 28.43
N PRO A 7 1.95 3.74 27.59
CA PRO A 7 3.30 3.78 27.02
C PRO A 7 3.44 5.03 26.17
N SER A 8 4.49 5.80 26.42
CA SER A 8 4.86 6.96 25.60
C SER A 8 4.87 6.53 24.13
N ASN A 9 3.99 7.13 23.33
CA ASN A 9 3.70 6.76 21.95
C ASN A 9 4.84 7.13 20.96
N ASN A 10 6.09 7.17 21.45
CA ASN A 10 7.22 7.79 20.77
C ASN A 10 8.43 6.86 20.60
N HIS A 11 8.25 5.56 20.82
CA HIS A 11 9.29 4.57 20.59
C HIS A 11 9.48 4.32 19.09
N ILE A 12 10.45 4.99 18.47
CA ILE A 12 10.70 4.96 17.02
C ILE A 12 11.02 3.54 16.53
N GLY A 13 11.82 2.78 17.28
CA GLY A 13 12.15 1.40 16.92
C GLY A 13 10.93 0.50 16.73
N ARG A 14 9.93 0.57 17.62
CA ARG A 14 8.68 -0.18 17.50
C ARG A 14 7.90 0.21 16.25
N LYS A 15 7.86 1.51 15.93
CA LYS A 15 7.20 2.02 14.72
C LYS A 15 7.87 1.46 13.46
N ILE A 16 9.20 1.43 13.42
CA ILE A 16 9.98 0.80 12.34
C ILE A 16 9.63 -0.68 12.21
N GLY A 17 9.62 -1.44 13.31
CA GLY A 17 9.27 -2.86 13.30
C GLY A 17 7.87 -3.12 12.74
N ARG A 18 6.88 -2.32 13.16
CA ARG A 18 5.50 -2.40 12.65
C ARG A 18 5.42 -2.11 11.14
N ILE A 19 6.05 -1.03 10.68
CA ILE A 19 6.07 -0.68 9.26
C ILE A 19 6.76 -1.77 8.44
N ARG A 20 7.88 -2.33 8.94
CA ARG A 20 8.60 -3.43 8.32
C ARG A 20 7.70 -4.67 8.14
N GLU A 21 6.98 -5.05 9.19
CA GLU A 21 6.03 -6.18 9.16
C GLU A 21 4.90 -5.95 8.15
N MET A 22 4.32 -4.75 8.13
CA MET A 22 3.30 -4.37 7.15
C MET A 22 3.80 -4.43 5.71
N ARG A 23 5.08 -4.14 5.48
CA ARG A 23 5.74 -4.25 4.17
C ARG A 23 6.16 -5.69 3.82
N GLY A 24 5.99 -6.65 4.74
CA GLY A 24 6.39 -8.04 4.52
C GLY A 24 7.91 -8.25 4.46
N ILE A 25 8.70 -7.29 4.97
CA ILE A 25 10.16 -7.33 4.93
C ILE A 25 10.68 -8.11 6.14
N LYS A 26 11.56 -9.09 5.92
CA LYS A 26 12.23 -9.79 7.03
C LYS A 26 13.32 -8.91 7.62
N GLN A 27 13.59 -9.03 8.93
CA GLN A 27 14.69 -8.29 9.57
C GLN A 27 16.03 -8.56 8.88
N ASP A 28 16.26 -9.78 8.43
CA ASP A 28 17.48 -10.17 7.70
C ASP A 28 17.64 -9.43 6.36
N THR A 29 16.54 -9.25 5.63
CA THR A 29 16.51 -8.46 4.39
C THR A 29 16.83 -7.00 4.67
N LEU A 30 16.19 -6.41 5.70
CA LEU A 30 16.45 -5.02 6.10
C LEU A 30 17.91 -4.83 6.57
N ALA A 31 18.45 -5.81 7.28
CA ALA A 31 19.83 -5.81 7.74
C ALA A 31 20.83 -5.84 6.56
N THR A 32 20.55 -6.68 5.56
CA THR A 32 21.35 -6.80 4.35
C THR A 32 21.40 -5.48 3.57
N GLU A 33 20.26 -4.83 3.38
CA GLU A 33 20.16 -3.53 2.70
C GLU A 33 20.87 -2.39 3.46
N LEU A 34 20.89 -2.46 4.79
CA LEU A 34 21.62 -1.50 5.64
C LEU A 34 23.11 -1.83 5.81
N GLY A 35 23.55 -3.01 5.35
CA GLY A 35 24.92 -3.48 5.54
C GLY A 35 25.27 -3.77 7.00
N ILE A 36 24.29 -4.12 7.84
CA ILE A 36 24.46 -4.43 9.26
C ILE A 36 23.97 -5.84 9.58
N SER A 37 24.21 -6.32 10.80
CA SER A 37 23.71 -7.63 11.22
C SER A 37 22.21 -7.60 11.55
N GLN A 38 21.53 -8.74 11.39
CA GLN A 38 20.12 -8.87 11.82
C GLN A 38 19.94 -8.56 13.31
N GLN A 39 20.92 -8.90 14.16
CA GLN A 39 20.92 -8.54 15.58
C GLN A 39 20.97 -7.03 15.79
N ALA A 40 21.71 -6.29 14.95
CA ALA A 40 21.71 -4.84 14.98
C ALA A 40 20.33 -4.26 14.64
N ILE A 41 19.63 -4.83 13.66
CA ILE A 41 18.23 -4.45 13.36
C ILE A 41 17.29 -4.73 14.53
N SER A 42 17.40 -5.90 15.16
CA SER A 42 16.61 -6.20 16.36
C SER A 42 16.84 -5.18 17.48
N ARG A 43 18.08 -4.72 17.68
CA ARG A 43 18.40 -3.67 18.66
C ARG A 43 17.83 -2.31 18.26
N ILE A 44 17.91 -1.95 16.99
CA ILE A 44 17.30 -0.72 16.45
C ILE A 44 15.78 -0.73 16.70
N GLU A 45 15.09 -1.85 16.42
CA GLU A 45 13.65 -1.98 16.64
C GLU A 45 13.26 -1.92 18.13
N GLN A 46 14.17 -2.29 19.03
CA GLN A 46 14.00 -2.17 20.49
C GLN A 46 14.45 -0.82 21.05
N SER A 47 15.01 0.06 20.23
CA SER A 47 15.50 1.38 20.67
C SER A 47 14.40 2.43 20.63
N GLU A 48 14.27 3.22 21.70
CA GLU A 48 13.28 4.29 21.78
C GLU A 48 13.60 5.42 20.79
N THR A 49 14.88 5.75 20.64
CA THR A 49 15.42 6.74 19.71
C THR A 49 16.46 6.13 18.78
N ILE A 50 16.61 6.72 17.60
CA ILE A 50 17.56 6.30 16.55
C ILE A 50 18.15 7.58 15.95
N GLU A 51 19.42 7.53 15.57
CA GLU A 51 20.10 8.63 14.86
C GLU A 51 19.39 8.95 13.54
N ASP A 52 19.22 10.24 13.22
CA ASP A 52 18.44 10.66 12.05
C ASP A 52 19.01 10.11 10.74
N GLU A 53 20.34 9.97 10.60
CA GLU A 53 20.98 9.37 9.43
C GLU A 53 20.59 7.90 9.23
N VAL A 54 20.52 7.13 10.32
CA VAL A 54 20.12 5.72 10.28
C VAL A 54 18.62 5.61 10.01
N LEU A 55 17.82 6.50 10.60
CA LEU A 55 16.38 6.59 10.37
C LEU A 55 16.07 6.91 8.91
N GLU A 56 16.82 7.80 8.27
CA GLU A 56 16.66 8.16 6.87
C GLU A 56 16.95 6.98 5.93
N LYS A 57 18.04 6.24 6.19
CA LYS A 57 18.36 5.02 5.44
C LYS A 57 17.28 3.96 5.59
N ILE A 58 16.80 3.73 6.81
CA ILE A 58 15.69 2.80 7.08
C ILE A 58 14.42 3.24 6.34
N ALA A 59 14.06 4.53 6.42
CA ALA A 59 12.89 5.08 5.75
C ALA A 59 12.94 4.86 4.24
N LYS A 60 14.10 5.09 3.62
CA LYS A 60 14.33 4.84 2.20
C LYS A 60 14.12 3.38 1.82
N ILE A 61 14.64 2.44 2.59
CA ILE A 61 14.49 1.00 2.32
C ILE A 61 13.03 0.55 2.52
N LEU A 62 12.35 1.08 3.54
CA LEU A 62 10.93 0.80 3.81
C LEU A 62 9.97 1.54 2.86
N GLY A 63 10.49 2.42 1.99
CA GLY A 63 9.71 3.20 1.03
C GLY A 63 8.75 4.18 1.70
N VAL A 64 9.17 4.83 2.79
CA VAL A 64 8.40 5.82 3.55
C VAL A 64 9.27 7.04 3.87
N THR A 65 8.66 8.14 4.34
CA THR A 65 9.42 9.28 4.86
C THR A 65 9.78 9.08 6.34
N THR A 66 10.83 9.75 6.81
CA THR A 66 11.20 9.77 8.23
C THR A 66 10.07 10.32 9.09
N GLU A 67 9.35 11.33 8.59
CA GLU A 67 8.15 11.88 9.23
C GLU A 67 7.03 10.84 9.34
N ALA A 68 6.81 10.01 8.32
CA ALA A 68 5.81 8.94 8.37
C ALA A 68 6.13 7.93 9.48
N ILE A 69 7.40 7.62 9.71
CA ILE A 69 7.83 6.75 10.83
C ILE A 69 7.60 7.47 12.17
N LYS A 70 7.99 8.75 12.30
CA LYS A 70 7.82 9.54 13.53
C LYS A 70 6.35 9.67 13.92
N ASN A 71 5.48 9.92 12.94
CA ASN A 71 4.03 10.11 13.12
C ASN A 71 3.22 8.81 13.05
N PHE A 72 3.87 7.66 12.87
CA PHE A 72 3.18 6.38 12.79
C PHE A 72 2.42 6.07 14.09
N THR A 73 1.15 5.72 13.93
CA THR A 73 0.27 5.21 14.99
C THR A 73 -0.51 4.01 14.46
N GLU A 74 -0.80 3.03 15.32
CA GLU A 74 -1.59 1.86 14.92
C GLU A 74 -3.00 2.26 14.44
N GLU A 75 -3.58 3.34 15.00
CA GLU A 75 -4.87 3.90 14.57
C GLU A 75 -4.81 4.49 13.14
N ALA A 76 -3.73 5.18 12.77
CA ALA A 76 -3.55 5.70 11.41
C ALA A 76 -3.49 4.57 10.37
N VAL A 77 -2.90 3.43 10.76
CA VAL A 77 -2.86 2.23 9.93
C VAL A 77 -4.23 1.58 9.78
N VAL A 78 -4.98 1.44 10.88
CA VAL A 78 -6.36 0.92 10.84
C VAL A 78 -7.25 1.80 9.97
N ASN A 79 -7.12 3.13 10.06
CA ASN A 79 -7.82 4.06 9.19
C ASN A 79 -7.41 3.92 7.72
N TYR A 80 -6.14 3.65 7.42
CA TYR A 80 -5.67 3.39 6.05
C TYR A 80 -6.27 2.09 5.48
N PHE A 81 -6.23 0.99 6.24
CA PHE A 81 -6.82 -0.28 5.79
C PHE A 81 -8.34 -0.20 5.65
N ASN A 82 -9.02 0.49 6.56
CA ASN A 82 -10.47 0.70 6.48
C ASN A 82 -10.85 1.55 5.26
N ASN A 83 -10.13 2.65 4.98
CA ASN A 83 -10.40 3.48 3.80
C ASN A 83 -10.01 2.80 2.47
N THR A 84 -9.01 1.92 2.49
CA THR A 84 -8.63 1.12 1.30
C THR A 84 -9.69 0.07 0.98
N PHE A 85 -10.36 -0.50 1.98
CA PHE A 85 -11.49 -1.43 1.78
C PHE A 85 -12.84 -0.73 1.52
N HIS A 86 -13.02 0.51 1.96
CA HIS A 86 -14.26 1.29 1.78
C HIS A 86 -14.20 2.37 0.68
N GLY A 87 -13.28 2.25 -0.29
CA GLY A 87 -13.40 2.97 -1.56
C GLY A 87 -13.19 4.49 -1.49
N SER A 88 -12.19 4.96 -0.73
CA SER A 88 -11.79 6.38 -0.78
C SER A 88 -10.27 6.52 -0.89
N ASN A 89 -9.81 6.59 -2.14
CA ASN A 89 -8.44 6.82 -2.58
C ASN A 89 -7.89 8.18 -2.14
N HIS A 90 -7.33 8.34 -0.92
CA HIS A 90 -6.51 9.51 -0.60
C HIS A 90 -5.40 9.18 0.42
N GLY A 91 -4.41 8.40 0.00
CA GLY A 91 -3.12 8.27 0.70
C GLY A 91 -2.01 8.94 -0.13
N PRO A 92 -1.07 9.69 0.48
CA PRO A 92 -0.14 10.58 -0.24
C PRO A 92 0.99 9.87 -1.01
N PHE A 93 0.93 8.54 -1.19
CA PHE A 93 2.03 7.73 -1.73
C PHE A 93 1.70 6.93 -3.00
N TYR A 94 0.51 7.10 -3.59
CA TYR A 94 0.17 6.47 -4.86
C TYR A 94 -0.32 7.54 -5.84
N HIS A 95 0.63 8.25 -6.44
CA HIS A 95 0.37 8.99 -7.67
C HIS A 95 0.21 7.99 -8.82
N CYS A 96 -0.91 7.27 -8.85
CA CYS A 96 -1.34 6.67 -10.11
C CYS A 96 -1.65 7.85 -11.05
N THR A 97 -0.90 8.01 -12.12
CA THR A 97 -1.16 8.99 -13.19
C THR A 97 -2.42 8.67 -14.00
N PHE A 98 -3.08 7.55 -13.69
CA PHE A 98 -4.38 7.18 -14.24
C PHE A 98 -5.34 6.86 -13.10
N ASN A 99 -6.57 7.37 -13.21
CA ASN A 99 -7.65 7.03 -12.32
C ASN A 99 -8.22 5.65 -12.72
N PRO A 100 -8.20 4.64 -11.84
CA PRO A 100 -8.68 3.29 -12.18
C PRO A 100 -10.18 3.25 -12.52
N LEU A 101 -10.99 4.18 -12.00
CA LEU A 101 -12.41 4.29 -12.37
C LEU A 101 -12.58 4.71 -13.83
N ASP A 102 -11.74 5.63 -14.32
CA ASP A 102 -11.79 6.07 -15.71
C ASP A 102 -11.43 4.92 -16.66
N LYS A 103 -10.43 4.11 -16.29
CA LYS A 103 -10.05 2.92 -17.08
C LYS A 103 -11.13 1.85 -17.04
N LEU A 104 -11.83 1.69 -15.93
CA LEU A 104 -12.97 0.76 -15.81
C LEU A 104 -14.14 1.22 -16.69
N LEU A 105 -14.45 2.52 -16.69
CA LEU A 105 -15.51 3.08 -17.53
C LEU A 105 -15.20 2.91 -19.02
N GLU A 106 -13.95 3.13 -19.43
CA GLU A 106 -13.47 2.87 -20.79
C GLU A 106 -13.70 1.41 -21.21
N LEU A 107 -13.34 0.45 -20.35
CA LEU A 107 -13.57 -0.98 -20.59
C LEU A 107 -15.07 -1.33 -20.72
N VAL A 108 -15.94 -0.67 -19.95
CA VAL A 108 -17.39 -0.88 -20.04
C VAL A 108 -17.92 -0.38 -21.40
N GLU A 109 -17.48 0.78 -21.85
CA GLU A 109 -17.87 1.33 -23.16
C GLU A 109 -17.34 0.48 -24.33
N GLU A 110 -16.11 -0.03 -24.23
CA GLU A 110 -15.54 -0.96 -25.22
C GLU A 110 -16.34 -2.27 -25.28
N ASN A 111 -16.69 -2.85 -24.13
CA ASN A 111 -17.52 -4.05 -24.08
C ASN A 111 -18.90 -3.81 -24.69
N LYS A 112 -19.53 -2.67 -24.40
CA LYS A 112 -20.84 -2.31 -24.97
C LYS A 112 -20.79 -2.25 -26.49
N LYS A 113 -19.77 -1.59 -27.06
CA LYS A 113 -19.56 -1.54 -28.52
C LYS A 113 -19.32 -2.92 -29.12
N LEU A 114 -18.62 -3.80 -28.40
CA LEU A 114 -18.39 -5.17 -28.85
C LEU A 114 -19.71 -5.96 -28.92
N TYR A 115 -20.57 -5.82 -27.91
CA TYR A 115 -21.91 -6.44 -27.91
C TYR A 115 -22.80 -5.91 -29.03
N GLU A 116 -22.80 -4.59 -29.29
CA GLU A 116 -23.55 -4.00 -30.41
C GLU A 116 -23.10 -4.58 -31.76
N ARG A 117 -21.78 -4.77 -31.97
CA ARG A 117 -21.24 -5.41 -33.17
C ARG A 117 -21.61 -6.88 -33.29
N LEU A 118 -21.59 -7.63 -32.18
CA LEU A 118 -22.02 -9.03 -32.18
C LEU A 118 -23.50 -9.17 -32.57
N VAL A 119 -24.37 -8.32 -32.02
CA VAL A 119 -25.79 -8.29 -32.38
C VAL A 119 -25.98 -7.95 -33.86
N GLN A 120 -25.20 -7.00 -34.38
CA GLN A 120 -25.24 -6.63 -35.79
C GLN A 120 -24.79 -7.79 -36.69
N ALA A 121 -23.69 -8.47 -36.35
CA ALA A 121 -23.20 -9.63 -37.09
C ALA A 121 -24.21 -10.81 -37.07
N GLU A 122 -24.90 -11.04 -35.95
CA GLU A 122 -25.97 -12.04 -35.87
C GLU A 122 -27.17 -11.69 -36.76
N LYS A 123 -27.56 -10.41 -36.82
CA LYS A 123 -28.62 -9.94 -37.73
C LYS A 123 -28.24 -10.14 -39.19
N GLU A 124 -27.05 -9.70 -39.58
CA GLU A 124 -26.54 -9.88 -40.95
C GLU A 124 -26.48 -11.35 -41.36
N LYS A 125 -26.02 -12.23 -40.45
CA LYS A 125 -26.02 -13.68 -40.66
C LYS A 125 -27.43 -14.23 -40.86
N ASN A 126 -28.40 -13.80 -40.05
CA ASN A 126 -29.79 -14.23 -40.17
C ASN A 126 -30.47 -13.70 -41.44
N ASP A 127 -30.17 -12.48 -41.86
CA ASP A 127 -30.70 -11.91 -43.10
C ASP A 127 -30.16 -12.68 -44.32
N LEU A 128 -28.88 -13.08 -44.31
CA LEU A 128 -28.30 -13.94 -45.35
C LEU A 128 -28.91 -15.35 -45.38
N LEU A 129 -29.33 -15.89 -44.22
CA LEU A 129 -29.97 -17.20 -44.10
C LEU A 129 -31.46 -17.17 -44.50
N THR A 130 -32.13 -16.04 -44.29
CA THR A 130 -33.56 -15.85 -44.59
C THR A 130 -33.81 -15.19 -45.97
N GLY A 131 -32.76 -14.70 -46.64
CA GLY A 131 -32.81 -14.12 -47.99
C GLY A 131 -32.95 -15.10 -49.16
N LYS A 132 -33.71 -16.18 -48.99
CA LYS A 132 -34.24 -17.06 -50.05
C LYS A 132 -35.76 -17.18 -49.89
#